data_AF-A0A0T2IBP5-F1
#
_entry.id   AF-A0A0T2IBP5-F1
#
_cell.length_a   1.000
_cell.length_b   1.000
_cell.length_c   1.000
_cell.angle_alpha   90.00
_cell.angle_beta   90.00
_cell.angle_gamma   90.00
#
_symmetry.space_group_name_H-M   'P 1'
#
loop_
_entity.id
_entity.type
_entity.pdbx_description
1 polymer ?
#
loop_
_entity_poly.entity_id
_entity_poly.type
_entity_poly.pdbx_seq_one_letter_code
_entity_poly.pdbx_strand_id
1 'polypeptide(L)'
;MPSSPARGLRAVAPLLVPALAGALLVTAPVATSATAATCRATPALLSRTPTTTRLAGGLSARIWDTGPTPSNPQASTRIVVVRVPASSALHPRVRAAAALTKASTPSAYLKGAPGAVVMVNGGVFDPTRGALPDLPQMVGGQVTKARSVKDAVIAVSKSGASVPTKLWLTGSASAGSKGARTVTGLNWQAVTEGVTVYTTAWGSQSRPYGSVDVVVVGGKVVALRTGTSRGKVPASGQTILTGTGATATWLSSLRVGNAVSVSYAAHTDASIAVWEAVGRGARYLNAGVKNGGTCGARDELLRPRTAIGWTKAGDLLFVTVSGRATVNGVRYGGATIHQMADYLQKLGAWNATNLDGGGSTTMLARLPSGTVVRLDRGLSEAQRAVPNVFSAG
;
A
#
# COMPACT_ATOMS: atom_id res chain seq x y z
N MET A 1 22.11 70.63 23.06
CA MET A 1 23.22 71.04 23.94
C MET A 1 22.95 70.49 25.33
N PRO A 2 23.95 70.02 26.09
CA PRO A 2 25.28 69.52 25.70
C PRO A 2 25.58 68.21 26.51
N SER A 3 26.71 67.51 26.51
CA SER A 3 27.91 67.35 25.70
C SER A 3 28.80 66.31 26.42
N SER A 4 29.65 65.62 25.66
CA SER A 4 30.76 64.71 26.01
C SER A 4 31.71 65.16 27.15
N PRO A 5 32.65 64.29 27.59
CA PRO A 5 33.99 64.13 26.94
C PRO A 5 34.42 62.64 26.73
N ALA A 6 35.05 62.22 25.62
CA ALA A 6 36.48 62.29 25.23
C ALA A 6 37.42 61.56 26.23
N ARG A 7 38.24 60.55 25.91
CA ARG A 7 39.43 60.37 25.02
C ARG A 7 39.87 58.89 25.20
N GLY A 8 40.67 58.21 24.37
CA GLY A 8 41.49 58.55 23.22
C GLY A 8 42.17 57.28 22.67
N LEU A 9 42.66 57.37 21.42
CA LEU A 9 43.37 56.30 20.72
C LEU A 9 44.77 56.06 21.31
N ARG A 10 45.19 54.79 21.35
CA ARG A 10 46.60 54.39 21.19
C ARG A 10 46.69 53.24 20.20
N ALA A 11 47.44 53.49 19.13
CA ALA A 11 47.86 52.50 18.15
C ALA A 11 48.88 51.54 18.79
N VAL A 12 48.74 50.24 18.51
CA VAL A 12 49.77 49.23 18.74
C VAL A 12 49.94 48.44 17.45
N ALA A 13 51.16 48.42 16.93
CA ALA A 13 51.58 47.73 15.71
C ALA A 13 51.43 46.21 15.84
N PRO A 14 51.11 45.46 14.77
CA PRO A 14 51.10 44.01 14.83
C PRO A 14 52.53 43.47 14.67
N LEU A 15 53.01 42.73 15.68
CA LEU A 15 54.13 41.81 15.53
C LEU A 15 53.69 40.60 14.69
N LEU A 16 54.35 40.41 13.55
CA LEU A 16 54.29 39.18 12.76
C LEU A 16 55.07 38.08 13.48
N VAL A 17 54.37 37.04 13.95
CA VAL A 17 54.96 35.77 14.39
C VAL A 17 54.75 34.76 13.25
N PRO A 18 55.81 34.13 12.69
CA PRO A 18 55.63 33.11 11.67
C PRO A 18 55.14 31.80 12.33
N ALA A 19 53.90 31.40 12.00
CA ALA A 19 53.36 30.11 12.40
C ALA A 19 53.94 29.01 11.50
N LEU A 20 54.77 28.13 12.07
CA LEU A 20 55.13 26.85 11.44
C LEU A 20 53.87 25.99 11.32
N ALA A 21 53.44 25.73 10.08
CA ALA A 21 52.40 24.77 9.78
C ALA A 21 52.97 23.34 9.87
N GLY A 22 52.87 22.72 11.05
CA GLY A 22 53.06 21.28 11.21
C GLY A 22 51.83 20.53 10.70
N ALA A 23 51.94 19.87 9.55
CA ALA A 23 50.88 19.00 9.03
C ALA A 23 50.75 17.74 9.90
N LEU A 24 49.81 17.75 10.85
CA LEU A 24 49.33 16.53 11.49
C LEU A 24 48.50 15.74 10.45
N LEU A 25 49.10 14.68 9.92
CA LEU A 25 48.40 13.63 9.19
C LEU A 25 47.45 12.92 10.16
N VAL A 26 46.19 13.38 10.21
CA VAL A 26 45.09 12.63 10.81
C VAL A 26 44.78 11.48 9.86
N THR A 27 45.32 10.29 10.16
CA THR A 27 44.91 9.05 9.51
C THR A 27 43.49 8.74 9.96
N ALA A 28 42.52 9.12 9.12
CA ALA A 28 41.14 8.67 9.30
C ALA A 28 41.13 7.14 9.29
N PRO A 29 40.47 6.46 10.26
CA PRO A 29 40.34 5.02 10.22
C PRO A 29 39.61 4.66 8.92
N VAL A 30 40.27 3.85 8.10
CA VAL A 30 39.70 3.25 6.91
C VAL A 30 38.41 2.55 7.34
N ALA A 31 37.28 3.00 6.80
CA ALA A 31 35.98 2.39 7.04
C ALA A 31 36.10 0.90 6.76
N THR A 32 35.85 0.09 7.80
CA THR A 32 35.76 -1.36 7.67
C THR A 32 34.73 -1.67 6.60
N SER A 33 35.14 -2.46 5.60
CA SER A 33 34.26 -2.93 4.55
C SER A 33 33.04 -3.60 5.17
N ALA A 34 31.87 -3.00 4.99
CA ALA A 34 30.61 -3.62 5.36
C ALA A 34 30.55 -4.97 4.63
N THR A 35 30.53 -6.07 5.39
CA THR A 35 30.34 -7.40 4.82
C THR A 35 29.04 -7.39 4.03
N ALA A 36 29.12 -7.75 2.74
CA ALA A 36 27.94 -7.80 1.89
C ALA A 36 26.90 -8.72 2.52
N ALA A 37 25.70 -8.20 2.79
CA ALA A 37 24.66 -8.96 3.45
C ALA A 37 24.33 -10.21 2.62
N THR A 38 24.35 -11.38 3.25
CA THR A 38 24.08 -12.66 2.60
C THR A 38 22.63 -13.06 2.81
N CYS A 39 21.91 -13.35 1.72
CA CYS A 39 20.51 -13.77 1.78
C CYS A 39 20.38 -15.15 2.46
N ARG A 40 19.28 -15.37 3.20
CA ARG A 40 18.95 -16.70 3.71
C ARG A 40 18.69 -17.65 2.54
N ALA A 41 19.26 -18.84 2.63
CA ALA A 41 19.01 -19.90 1.65
C ALA A 41 17.50 -20.22 1.56
N THR A 42 17.02 -20.49 0.35
CA THR A 42 15.61 -20.84 0.12
C THR A 42 15.38 -22.33 0.36
N PRO A 43 14.54 -22.70 1.36
CA PRO A 43 14.21 -24.11 1.60
C PRO A 43 13.67 -24.79 0.33
N ALA A 44 14.13 -26.00 0.06
CA ALA A 44 13.73 -26.78 -1.11
C ALA A 44 12.31 -27.38 -1.00
N LEU A 45 11.38 -26.75 -0.27
CA LEU A 45 10.05 -27.31 0.00
C LEU A 45 9.25 -27.62 -1.28
N LEU A 46 9.42 -26.82 -2.34
CA LEU A 46 8.77 -27.03 -3.64
C LEU A 46 9.29 -28.24 -4.42
N SER A 47 10.40 -28.88 -4.03
CA SER A 47 10.85 -30.13 -4.65
C SER A 47 10.07 -31.36 -4.18
N ARG A 48 9.30 -31.23 -3.09
CA ARG A 48 8.39 -32.29 -2.62
C ARG A 48 7.14 -32.36 -3.49
N THR A 49 6.47 -33.51 -3.49
CA THR A 49 5.15 -33.66 -4.10
C THR A 49 4.12 -32.85 -3.31
N PRO A 50 3.38 -31.90 -3.91
CA PRO A 50 2.32 -31.19 -3.22
C PRO A 50 1.09 -32.09 -2.99
N THR A 51 0.36 -31.82 -1.93
CA THR A 51 -1.04 -32.23 -1.86
C THR A 51 -1.86 -31.35 -2.78
N THR A 52 -2.89 -31.92 -3.42
CA THR A 52 -3.77 -31.20 -4.34
C THR A 52 -5.20 -31.23 -3.82
N THR A 53 -5.85 -30.07 -3.78
CA THR A 53 -7.26 -29.93 -3.39
C THR A 53 -8.04 -29.37 -4.57
N ARG A 54 -9.07 -30.08 -5.04
CA ARG A 54 -9.99 -29.56 -6.06
C ARG A 54 -10.84 -28.45 -5.48
N LEU A 55 -11.03 -27.39 -6.25
CA LEU A 55 -11.83 -26.23 -5.90
C LEU A 55 -13.02 -26.11 -6.87
N ALA A 56 -13.98 -25.24 -6.55
CA ALA A 56 -15.05 -24.88 -7.47
C ALA A 56 -14.49 -24.29 -8.79
N GLY A 57 -15.31 -24.28 -9.85
CA GLY A 57 -14.94 -23.72 -11.15
C GLY A 57 -13.74 -24.42 -11.83
N GLY A 58 -13.48 -25.68 -11.48
CA GLY A 58 -12.40 -26.49 -12.08
C GLY A 58 -11.00 -26.12 -11.63
N LEU A 59 -10.85 -25.20 -10.66
CA LEU A 59 -9.53 -24.83 -10.13
C LEU A 59 -8.97 -25.92 -9.22
N SER A 60 -7.67 -25.84 -8.95
CA SER A 60 -7.00 -26.70 -7.97
C SER A 60 -5.99 -25.89 -7.15
N ALA A 61 -5.95 -26.17 -5.85
CA ALA A 61 -4.89 -25.69 -4.97
C ALA A 61 -3.79 -26.75 -4.85
N ARG A 62 -2.52 -26.33 -4.99
CA ARG A 62 -1.36 -27.15 -4.65
C ARG A 62 -0.75 -26.64 -3.35
N ILE A 63 -0.47 -27.57 -2.44
CA ILE A 63 -0.05 -27.24 -1.07
C ILE A 63 1.19 -28.06 -0.72
N TRP A 64 2.26 -27.36 -0.39
CA TRP A 64 3.45 -27.93 0.22
C TRP A 64 3.52 -27.52 1.67
N ASP A 65 3.81 -28.48 2.54
CA ASP A 65 3.71 -28.26 3.97
C ASP A 65 4.80 -29.04 4.69
N THR A 66 5.54 -28.37 5.57
CA THR A 66 6.51 -29.03 6.46
C THR A 66 5.83 -29.76 7.61
N GLY A 67 4.56 -29.46 7.90
CA GLY A 67 3.92 -29.82 9.16
C GLY A 67 4.40 -28.97 10.35
N PRO A 68 3.90 -29.26 11.56
CA PRO A 68 4.39 -28.65 12.80
C PRO A 68 5.87 -28.95 13.05
N THR A 69 6.59 -27.99 13.60
CA THR A 69 8.02 -28.11 13.96
C THR A 69 8.20 -27.76 15.44
N PRO A 70 7.89 -28.68 16.39
CA PRO A 70 7.78 -28.34 17.82
C PRO A 70 9.06 -27.74 18.41
N SER A 71 10.24 -28.23 18.01
CA SER A 71 11.54 -27.74 18.48
C SER A 71 11.95 -26.39 17.89
N ASN A 72 11.36 -25.99 16.76
CA ASN A 72 11.56 -24.67 16.15
C ASN A 72 10.27 -24.25 15.42
N PRO A 73 9.29 -23.67 16.13
CA PRO A 73 7.99 -23.33 15.53
C PRO A 73 8.06 -22.39 14.32
N GLN A 74 9.12 -21.59 14.21
CA GLN A 74 9.34 -20.68 13.08
C GLN A 74 9.81 -21.40 11.81
N ALA A 75 10.35 -22.61 11.92
CA ALA A 75 10.75 -23.42 10.77
C ALA A 75 9.55 -23.98 10.00
N SER A 76 8.38 -24.08 10.62
CA SER A 76 7.17 -24.54 9.95
C SER A 76 6.83 -23.60 8.79
N THR A 77 6.65 -24.17 7.61
CA THR A 77 6.31 -23.44 6.39
C THR A 77 5.23 -24.18 5.61
N ARG A 78 4.21 -23.45 5.17
CA ARG A 78 3.19 -23.93 4.24
C ARG A 78 3.13 -23.00 3.04
N ILE A 79 3.31 -23.54 1.84
CA ILE A 79 3.20 -22.82 0.57
C ILE A 79 1.92 -23.29 -0.10
N VAL A 80 1.04 -22.35 -0.42
CA VAL A 80 -0.21 -22.62 -1.13
C VAL A 80 -0.21 -21.82 -2.42
N VAL A 81 -0.54 -22.48 -3.54
CA VAL A 81 -0.79 -21.82 -4.82
C VAL A 81 -2.13 -22.26 -5.39
N VAL A 82 -2.90 -21.29 -5.88
CA VAL A 82 -4.05 -21.51 -6.77
C VAL A 82 -3.74 -20.82 -8.09
N ARG A 83 -3.74 -21.60 -9.18
CA ARG A 83 -3.55 -21.10 -10.55
C ARG A 83 -4.91 -20.95 -11.21
N VAL A 84 -5.20 -19.75 -11.71
CA VAL A 84 -6.38 -19.44 -12.52
C VAL A 84 -5.91 -19.28 -13.97
N PRO A 85 -6.25 -20.21 -14.87
CA PRO A 85 -5.88 -20.11 -16.28
C PRO A 85 -6.39 -18.81 -16.92
N ALA A 86 -5.64 -18.24 -17.86
CA ALA A 86 -6.08 -17.06 -18.60
C ALA A 86 -7.39 -17.28 -19.38
N SER A 87 -7.67 -18.53 -19.75
CA SER A 87 -8.92 -18.96 -20.39
C SER A 87 -10.08 -19.18 -19.41
N SER A 88 -9.86 -19.07 -18.10
CA SER A 88 -10.91 -19.25 -17.10
C SER A 88 -11.94 -18.13 -17.17
N ALA A 89 -13.21 -18.48 -17.01
CA ALA A 89 -14.29 -17.50 -16.82
C ALA A 89 -14.26 -16.84 -15.42
N LEU A 90 -13.41 -17.33 -14.50
CA LEU A 90 -13.27 -16.76 -13.16
C LEU A 90 -12.37 -15.54 -13.21
N HIS A 91 -12.97 -14.37 -13.06
CA HIS A 91 -12.24 -13.12 -13.25
C HIS A 91 -11.69 -12.59 -11.92
N PRO A 92 -10.47 -12.03 -11.91
CA PRO A 92 -9.98 -11.36 -10.72
C PRO A 92 -10.87 -10.17 -10.35
N ARG A 93 -11.04 -9.93 -9.05
CA ARG A 93 -11.78 -8.80 -8.48
C ARG A 93 -11.12 -8.28 -7.21
N VAL A 94 -11.09 -6.97 -7.07
CA VAL A 94 -10.77 -6.26 -5.82
C VAL A 94 -12.08 -5.96 -5.09
N ARG A 95 -12.13 -6.28 -3.80
CA ARG A 95 -13.22 -5.84 -2.92
C ARG A 95 -12.64 -5.04 -1.79
N ALA A 96 -13.31 -3.97 -1.40
CA ALA A 96 -12.89 -3.09 -0.34
C ALA A 96 -14.00 -2.88 0.69
N ALA A 97 -13.62 -2.48 1.90
CA ALA A 97 -14.54 -2.06 2.93
C ALA A 97 -15.39 -0.87 2.47
N ALA A 98 -16.54 -0.67 3.11
CA ALA A 98 -17.46 0.42 2.80
C ALA A 98 -16.85 1.83 2.96
N ALA A 99 -15.74 1.96 3.69
CA ALA A 99 -14.98 3.19 3.82
C ALA A 99 -13.49 2.89 4.00
N LEU A 100 -12.62 3.83 3.61
CA LEU A 100 -11.17 3.67 3.62
C LEU A 100 -10.60 3.43 5.01
N THR A 101 -11.16 4.03 6.06
CA THR A 101 -10.70 3.78 7.44
C THR A 101 -11.38 2.59 8.13
N LYS A 102 -12.12 1.75 7.40
CA LYS A 102 -12.78 0.54 7.91
C LYS A 102 -12.11 -0.71 7.37
N ALA A 103 -12.32 -1.83 8.07
CA ALA A 103 -11.86 -3.14 7.66
C ALA A 103 -12.93 -4.20 7.88
N SER A 104 -12.74 -5.36 7.26
CA SER A 104 -13.54 -6.56 7.48
C SER A 104 -12.65 -7.80 7.35
N THR A 105 -13.04 -8.92 7.94
CA THR A 105 -12.28 -10.16 7.76
C THR A 105 -12.45 -10.68 6.33
N PRO A 106 -11.46 -11.40 5.78
CA PRO A 106 -11.61 -12.10 4.49
C PRO A 106 -12.88 -12.96 4.42
N SER A 107 -13.26 -13.63 5.50
CA SER A 107 -14.51 -14.39 5.55
C SER A 107 -15.76 -13.52 5.42
N ALA A 108 -15.76 -12.31 5.99
CA ALA A 108 -16.87 -11.36 5.80
C ALA A 108 -16.96 -10.86 4.35
N TYR A 109 -15.83 -10.58 3.70
CA TYR A 109 -15.82 -10.26 2.26
C TYR A 109 -16.33 -11.42 1.40
N LEU A 110 -15.93 -12.65 1.72
CA LEU A 110 -16.32 -13.84 0.98
C LEU A 110 -17.84 -14.11 1.06
N LYS A 111 -18.48 -13.78 2.19
CA LYS A 111 -19.95 -13.83 2.31
C LYS A 111 -20.65 -12.90 1.30
N GLY A 112 -20.11 -11.72 1.06
CA GLY A 112 -20.59 -10.77 0.04
C GLY A 112 -20.11 -11.09 -1.39
N ALA A 113 -19.47 -12.25 -1.59
CA ALA A 113 -18.86 -12.65 -2.85
C ALA A 113 -19.16 -14.13 -3.15
N PRO A 114 -20.45 -14.52 -3.36
CA PRO A 114 -20.82 -15.92 -3.55
C PRO A 114 -20.10 -16.59 -4.72
N GLY A 115 -19.80 -15.85 -5.80
CA GLY A 115 -19.04 -16.35 -6.95
C GLY A 115 -17.53 -16.50 -6.72
N ALA A 116 -16.94 -15.86 -5.70
CA ALA A 116 -15.51 -15.96 -5.45
C ALA A 116 -15.11 -17.39 -5.07
N VAL A 117 -14.25 -17.99 -5.90
CA VAL A 117 -13.70 -19.34 -5.73
C VAL A 117 -12.42 -19.31 -4.90
N VAL A 118 -11.56 -18.32 -5.10
CA VAL A 118 -10.34 -18.09 -4.30
C VAL A 118 -10.27 -16.63 -3.88
N MET A 119 -9.81 -16.38 -2.65
CA MET A 119 -9.65 -15.04 -2.09
C MET A 119 -8.41 -14.97 -1.19
N VAL A 120 -7.63 -13.91 -1.35
CA VAL A 120 -6.53 -13.54 -0.45
C VAL A 120 -6.73 -12.13 0.10
N ASN A 121 -6.00 -11.77 1.17
CA ASN A 121 -5.95 -10.39 1.63
C ASN A 121 -5.39 -9.46 0.54
N GLY A 122 -5.65 -8.16 0.65
CA GLY A 122 -5.23 -7.16 -0.32
C GLY A 122 -3.97 -6.37 0.07
N GLY A 123 -3.92 -5.12 -0.34
CA GLY A 123 -2.75 -4.24 -0.25
C GLY A 123 -2.40 -3.80 1.19
N VAL A 124 -1.20 -3.22 1.33
CA VAL A 124 -0.69 -2.68 2.60
C VAL A 124 -1.56 -1.51 3.07
N PHE A 125 -1.70 -1.39 4.39
CA PHE A 125 -2.53 -0.37 5.01
C PHE A 125 -1.98 0.08 6.37
N ASP A 126 -2.40 1.27 6.79
CA ASP A 126 -2.07 1.86 8.08
C ASP A 126 -3.14 1.48 9.13
N PRO A 127 -2.82 0.58 10.08
CA PRO A 127 -3.75 0.20 11.15
C PRO A 127 -3.92 1.28 12.23
N THR A 128 -3.04 2.29 12.27
CA THR A 128 -3.12 3.38 13.26
C THR A 128 -4.17 4.43 12.90
N ARG A 129 -4.61 4.42 11.63
CA ARG A 129 -5.68 5.27 11.09
C ARG A 129 -6.91 4.46 10.70
N GLY A 130 -7.26 3.51 11.55
CA GLY A 130 -8.26 2.50 11.26
C GLY A 130 -7.67 1.40 10.37
N ALA A 131 -7.96 1.43 9.08
CA ALA A 131 -7.39 0.48 8.11
C ALA A 131 -7.08 1.14 6.77
N LEU A 132 -6.58 2.38 6.80
CA LEU A 132 -6.40 3.19 5.60
C LEU A 132 -5.42 2.52 4.62
N PRO A 133 -5.81 2.16 3.38
CA PRO A 133 -4.86 1.64 2.39
C PRO A 133 -3.71 2.62 2.18
N ASP A 134 -2.47 2.15 2.08
CA ASP A 134 -1.31 3.04 1.95
C ASP A 134 -1.23 3.73 0.59
N LEU A 135 -1.72 3.02 -0.43
CA LEU A 135 -1.61 3.34 -1.85
C LEU A 135 -3.02 3.47 -2.47
N PRO A 136 -3.14 3.84 -3.76
CA PRO A 136 -4.43 4.10 -4.36
C PRO A 136 -5.40 2.92 -4.31
N GLN A 137 -6.69 3.26 -4.30
CA GLN A 137 -7.78 2.31 -4.33
C GLN A 137 -8.87 2.79 -5.29
N MET A 138 -9.27 1.89 -6.19
CA MET A 138 -10.36 2.07 -7.15
C MET A 138 -11.22 0.81 -7.12
N VAL A 139 -12.54 0.98 -6.99
CA VAL A 139 -13.50 -0.14 -6.98
C VAL A 139 -14.71 0.28 -7.78
N GLY A 140 -15.22 -0.60 -8.65
CA GLY A 140 -16.46 -0.31 -9.39
C GLY A 140 -16.34 0.89 -10.33
N GLY A 141 -15.16 1.13 -10.93
CA GLY A 141 -14.91 2.27 -11.80
C GLY A 141 -14.71 3.60 -11.06
N GLN A 142 -14.76 3.60 -9.73
CA GLN A 142 -14.68 4.80 -8.91
C GLN A 142 -13.36 4.82 -8.16
N VAL A 143 -12.53 5.84 -8.40
CA VAL A 143 -11.35 6.11 -7.59
C VAL A 143 -11.79 6.66 -6.24
N THR A 144 -11.43 5.95 -5.16
CA THR A 144 -11.78 6.35 -3.80
C THR A 144 -10.61 6.98 -3.08
N LYS A 145 -9.38 6.64 -3.49
CA LYS A 145 -8.14 7.13 -2.92
C LYS A 145 -7.04 7.17 -3.97
N ALA A 146 -6.39 8.32 -4.14
CA ALA A 146 -5.23 8.50 -5.00
C ALA A 146 -4.53 9.84 -4.72
N ARG A 147 -3.37 10.05 -5.32
CA ARG A 147 -2.66 11.34 -5.34
C ARG A 147 -2.03 11.59 -6.70
N SER A 148 -1.52 12.79 -6.93
CA SER A 148 -0.87 13.19 -8.20
C SER A 148 0.51 12.59 -8.44
N VAL A 149 0.84 11.49 -7.76
CA VAL A 149 2.08 10.73 -7.90
C VAL A 149 1.74 9.36 -8.48
N LYS A 150 2.60 8.86 -9.37
CA LYS A 150 2.46 7.52 -9.95
C LYS A 150 2.76 6.45 -8.91
N ASP A 151 1.71 5.95 -8.26
CA ASP A 151 1.78 4.95 -7.21
C ASP A 151 1.51 3.53 -7.73
N ALA A 152 2.18 2.55 -7.15
CA ALA A 152 2.11 1.17 -7.59
C ALA A 152 0.79 0.47 -7.21
N VAL A 153 0.10 -0.10 -8.21
CA VAL A 153 -1.15 -0.85 -8.00
C VAL A 153 -1.17 -2.16 -8.80
N ILE A 154 -2.04 -3.09 -8.40
CA ILE A 154 -2.58 -4.11 -9.29
C ILE A 154 -3.86 -3.52 -9.87
N ALA A 155 -3.92 -3.36 -11.18
CA ALA A 155 -5.13 -2.96 -11.88
C ALA A 155 -5.86 -4.17 -12.47
N VAL A 156 -7.17 -4.06 -12.52
CA VAL A 156 -8.08 -5.09 -13.02
C VAL A 156 -9.15 -4.43 -13.90
N SER A 157 -9.38 -4.99 -15.09
CA SER A 157 -10.45 -4.57 -15.98
C SER A 157 -11.77 -5.26 -15.62
N LYS A 158 -12.88 -4.72 -16.12
CA LYS A 158 -14.20 -5.36 -15.96
C LYS A 158 -14.23 -6.77 -16.58
N SER A 159 -13.48 -7.00 -17.65
CA SER A 159 -13.31 -8.29 -18.33
C SER A 159 -12.30 -9.24 -17.66
N GLY A 160 -11.69 -8.85 -16.53
CA GLY A 160 -10.78 -9.71 -15.77
C GLY A 160 -9.32 -9.68 -16.22
N ALA A 161 -8.94 -8.87 -17.21
CA ALA A 161 -7.54 -8.61 -17.48
C ALA A 161 -6.92 -7.92 -16.25
N SER A 162 -5.73 -8.34 -15.83
CA SER A 162 -5.07 -7.77 -14.65
C SER A 162 -3.58 -7.61 -14.85
N VAL A 163 -3.01 -6.53 -14.31
CA VAL A 163 -1.61 -6.19 -14.50
C VAL A 163 -1.05 -5.36 -13.34
N PRO A 164 0.21 -5.58 -12.91
CA PRO A 164 0.91 -4.65 -12.04
C PRO A 164 1.31 -3.39 -12.82
N THR A 165 0.84 -2.22 -12.38
CA THR A 165 0.92 -0.94 -13.08
C THR A 165 1.13 0.20 -12.07
N LYS A 166 1.09 1.45 -12.52
CA LYS A 166 0.96 2.64 -11.69
C LYS A 166 -0.37 3.34 -11.93
N LEU A 167 -0.88 4.00 -10.89
CA LEU A 167 -2.08 4.83 -10.92
C LEU A 167 -1.76 6.19 -10.27
N TRP A 168 -2.28 7.27 -10.86
CA TRP A 168 -2.17 8.62 -10.30
C TRP A 168 -3.46 9.41 -10.53
N LEU A 169 -3.60 10.52 -9.82
CA LEU A 169 -4.70 11.46 -9.93
C LEU A 169 -4.26 12.69 -10.73
N THR A 170 -5.13 13.21 -11.59
CA THR A 170 -5.05 14.62 -12.03
C THR A 170 -6.36 15.29 -11.72
N GLY A 171 -6.35 16.58 -11.41
CA GLY A 171 -7.59 17.30 -11.23
C GLY A 171 -7.38 18.78 -10.92
N SER A 172 -8.49 19.49 -10.78
CA SER A 172 -8.53 20.90 -10.44
C SER A 172 -9.72 21.22 -9.55
N ALA A 173 -9.55 22.20 -8.67
CA ALA A 173 -10.62 22.88 -7.97
C ALA A 173 -10.62 24.35 -8.41
N SER A 174 -11.74 24.85 -8.90
CA SER A 174 -11.86 26.22 -9.44
C SER A 174 -13.01 26.97 -8.79
N ALA A 175 -12.84 28.29 -8.65
CA ALA A 175 -13.82 29.15 -8.00
C ALA A 175 -13.97 30.49 -8.75
N GLY A 176 -14.74 30.50 -9.84
CA GLY A 176 -15.04 31.70 -10.63
C GLY A 176 -13.80 32.55 -10.95
N SER A 177 -13.87 33.85 -10.68
CA SER A 177 -12.76 34.80 -10.89
C SER A 177 -11.54 34.59 -9.98
N LYS A 178 -11.62 33.69 -8.98
CA LYS A 178 -10.50 33.37 -8.09
C LYS A 178 -9.55 32.32 -8.68
N GLY A 179 -9.84 31.85 -9.90
CA GLY A 179 -9.01 30.90 -10.64
C GLY A 179 -9.09 29.48 -10.09
N ALA A 180 -8.09 28.67 -10.46
CA ALA A 180 -8.03 27.25 -10.15
C ALA A 180 -6.78 26.87 -9.34
N ARG A 181 -6.88 25.75 -8.63
CA ARG A 181 -5.76 25.06 -7.96
C ARG A 181 -5.78 23.59 -8.35
N THR A 182 -4.60 23.01 -8.51
CA THR A 182 -4.46 21.58 -8.82
C THR A 182 -4.97 20.74 -7.66
N VAL A 183 -5.77 19.72 -7.97
CA VAL A 183 -6.10 18.66 -7.02
C VAL A 183 -4.97 17.64 -7.02
N THR A 184 -4.29 17.52 -5.89
CA THR A 184 -3.10 16.67 -5.73
C THR A 184 -3.37 15.44 -4.86
N GLY A 185 -4.51 15.39 -4.18
CA GLY A 185 -4.90 14.24 -3.36
C GLY A 185 -6.41 14.04 -3.30
N LEU A 186 -6.83 12.78 -3.25
CA LEU A 186 -8.18 12.33 -2.94
C LEU A 186 -8.12 11.36 -1.77
N ASN A 187 -8.77 11.70 -0.66
CA ASN A 187 -8.78 10.90 0.58
C ASN A 187 -7.37 10.42 0.97
N TRP A 188 -6.40 11.33 0.86
CA TRP A 188 -4.99 11.03 1.08
C TRP A 188 -4.61 11.19 2.56
N GLN A 189 -3.60 10.47 3.02
CA GLN A 189 -3.17 10.46 4.43
C GLN A 189 -2.35 11.69 4.84
N ALA A 190 -2.04 12.57 3.89
CA ALA A 190 -1.27 13.78 4.11
C ALA A 190 -1.82 14.90 3.22
N VAL A 191 -1.71 16.14 3.70
CA VAL A 191 -1.98 17.34 2.91
C VAL A 191 -0.64 17.81 2.33
N THR A 192 -0.49 17.70 1.02
CA THR A 192 0.67 18.20 0.28
C THR A 192 0.36 19.55 -0.37
N GLU A 193 1.31 20.10 -1.12
CA GLU A 193 1.04 21.25 -1.98
C GLU A 193 -0.11 20.95 -2.96
N GLY A 194 -0.98 21.93 -3.19
CA GLY A 194 -2.23 21.78 -3.92
C GLY A 194 -3.43 21.48 -3.03
N VAL A 195 -4.56 21.15 -3.66
CA VAL A 195 -5.82 20.83 -2.98
C VAL A 195 -5.89 19.33 -2.72
N THR A 196 -6.07 18.95 -1.45
CA THR A 196 -6.52 17.60 -1.09
C THR A 196 -8.03 17.61 -0.91
N VAL A 197 -8.70 16.74 -1.67
CA VAL A 197 -10.15 16.54 -1.64
C VAL A 197 -10.47 15.38 -0.72
N TYR A 198 -11.49 15.55 0.12
CA TYR A 198 -12.03 14.46 0.93
C TYR A 198 -13.53 14.29 0.70
N THR A 199 -13.92 13.03 0.58
CA THR A 199 -15.31 12.60 0.38
C THR A 199 -15.74 11.67 1.51
N THR A 200 -17.00 11.26 1.51
CA THR A 200 -17.54 10.29 2.48
C THR A 200 -16.81 8.94 2.46
N ALA A 201 -16.11 8.61 1.37
CA ALA A 201 -15.29 7.40 1.27
C ALA A 201 -14.15 7.35 2.30
N TRP A 202 -13.74 8.49 2.89
CA TRP A 202 -12.75 8.51 3.96
C TRP A 202 -13.16 7.61 5.14
N GLY A 203 -14.41 7.71 5.58
CA GLY A 203 -14.91 7.05 6.78
C GLY A 203 -15.05 8.00 7.96
N SER A 204 -15.01 7.46 9.18
CA SER A 204 -15.38 8.17 10.42
C SER A 204 -14.20 8.73 11.22
N GLN A 205 -12.96 8.44 10.80
CA GLN A 205 -11.76 8.91 11.47
C GLN A 205 -11.47 10.38 11.15
N SER A 206 -10.80 11.09 12.05
CA SER A 206 -10.34 12.46 11.75
C SER A 206 -9.44 12.47 10.50
N ARG A 207 -9.68 13.43 9.60
CA ARG A 207 -8.92 13.60 8.36
C ARG A 207 -7.68 14.46 8.60
N PRO A 208 -6.59 14.26 7.86
CA PRO A 208 -5.56 15.28 7.74
C PRO A 208 -6.14 16.59 7.17
N TYR A 209 -5.69 17.73 7.69
CA TYR A 209 -6.15 19.06 7.28
C TYR A 209 -5.01 20.08 7.27
N GLY A 210 -5.14 21.09 6.41
CA GLY A 210 -4.26 22.25 6.37
C GLY A 210 -4.79 23.41 7.21
N SER A 211 -4.51 24.66 6.80
CA SER A 211 -4.90 25.83 7.59
C SER A 211 -6.41 26.12 7.58
N VAL A 212 -7.12 25.69 6.53
CA VAL A 212 -8.57 25.88 6.36
C VAL A 212 -9.19 24.67 5.64
N ASP A 213 -10.37 24.27 6.11
CA ASP A 213 -11.23 23.29 5.42
C ASP A 213 -12.40 24.04 4.78
N VAL A 214 -12.56 23.93 3.46
CA VAL A 214 -13.71 24.47 2.72
C VAL A 214 -14.68 23.34 2.46
N VAL A 215 -15.90 23.45 3.00
CA VAL A 215 -16.97 22.47 2.82
C VAL A 215 -17.81 22.88 1.62
N VAL A 216 -17.98 21.96 0.68
CA VAL A 216 -18.72 22.15 -0.56
C VAL A 216 -19.89 21.17 -0.61
N VAL A 217 -21.07 21.68 -0.98
CA VAL A 217 -22.29 20.90 -1.24
C VAL A 217 -22.90 21.41 -2.54
N GLY A 218 -23.22 20.51 -3.48
CA GLY A 218 -23.85 20.87 -4.74
C GLY A 218 -23.08 21.93 -5.54
N GLY A 219 -21.75 21.90 -5.50
CA GLY A 219 -20.89 22.87 -6.20
C GLY A 219 -20.85 24.27 -5.57
N LYS A 220 -21.30 24.44 -4.33
CA LYS A 220 -21.22 25.72 -3.60
C LYS A 220 -20.52 25.55 -2.25
N VAL A 221 -19.74 26.55 -1.86
CA VAL A 221 -19.17 26.62 -0.50
C VAL A 221 -20.30 26.82 0.50
N VAL A 222 -20.38 25.95 1.49
CA VAL A 222 -21.36 26.05 2.60
C VAL A 222 -20.72 26.38 3.93
N ALA A 223 -19.41 26.14 4.08
CA ALA A 223 -18.68 26.53 5.28
C ALA A 223 -17.17 26.67 5.01
N LEU A 224 -16.53 27.55 5.77
CA LEU A 224 -15.08 27.56 5.98
C LEU A 224 -14.82 27.18 7.44
N ARG A 225 -14.04 26.14 7.68
CA ARG A 225 -13.70 25.65 9.02
C ARG A 225 -12.24 25.97 9.32
N THR A 226 -12.01 26.59 10.47
CA THR A 226 -10.69 26.90 11.03
C THR A 226 -10.58 26.34 12.46
N GLY A 227 -9.44 26.52 13.11
CA GLY A 227 -9.23 26.08 14.50
C GLY A 227 -9.49 24.59 14.69
N THR A 228 -10.26 24.24 15.71
CA THR A 228 -10.65 22.87 16.09
C THR A 228 -11.79 22.28 15.25
N SER A 229 -12.42 23.09 14.38
CA SER A 229 -13.48 22.59 13.50
C SER A 229 -12.98 21.88 12.24
N ARG A 230 -11.69 21.99 11.93
CA ARG A 230 -11.01 21.30 10.81
C ARG A 230 -10.89 19.80 11.08
N GLY A 231 -10.64 19.01 10.04
CA GLY A 231 -10.41 17.56 10.15
C GLY A 231 -11.67 16.72 10.35
N LYS A 232 -12.82 17.34 10.64
CA LYS A 232 -14.13 16.68 10.67
C LYS A 232 -14.41 15.99 9.33
N VAL A 233 -15.01 14.80 9.38
CA VAL A 233 -15.33 14.02 8.17
C VAL A 233 -16.44 14.69 7.34
N PRO A 234 -16.48 14.49 6.01
CA PRO A 234 -17.58 14.98 5.19
C PRO A 234 -18.87 14.23 5.54
N ALA A 235 -19.97 14.96 5.75
CA ALA A 235 -21.31 14.36 5.81
C ALA A 235 -21.78 13.91 4.41
N SER A 236 -22.92 13.21 4.34
CA SER A 236 -23.53 12.86 3.06
C SER A 236 -23.72 14.11 2.17
N GLY A 237 -23.34 14.00 0.89
CA GLY A 237 -23.37 15.12 -0.07
C GLY A 237 -22.28 16.19 0.13
N GLN A 238 -21.44 16.11 1.16
CA GLN A 238 -20.32 17.03 1.36
C GLN A 238 -19.05 16.53 0.69
N THR A 239 -18.32 17.47 0.10
CA THR A 239 -16.91 17.35 -0.26
C THR A 239 -16.13 18.39 0.54
N ILE A 240 -14.96 18.04 1.05
CA ILE A 240 -14.10 18.99 1.79
C ILE A 240 -12.80 19.20 1.03
N LEU A 241 -12.44 20.46 0.81
CA LEU A 241 -11.19 20.89 0.23
C LEU A 241 -10.27 21.43 1.32
N THR A 242 -9.02 21.00 1.33
CA THR A 242 -8.02 21.46 2.29
C THR A 242 -6.66 21.59 1.62
N GLY A 243 -5.80 22.44 2.14
CA GLY A 243 -4.49 22.72 1.56
C GLY A 243 -3.61 23.58 2.48
N THR A 244 -2.33 23.69 2.12
CA THR A 244 -1.33 24.49 2.83
C THR A 244 -0.77 25.59 1.92
N GLY A 245 0.06 26.48 2.47
CA GLY A 245 0.76 27.53 1.71
C GLY A 245 -0.18 28.39 0.84
N ALA A 246 0.20 28.62 -0.42
CA ALA A 246 -0.60 29.40 -1.37
C ALA A 246 -2.01 28.81 -1.64
N THR A 247 -2.19 27.49 -1.46
CA THR A 247 -3.52 26.87 -1.57
C THR A 247 -4.39 27.23 -0.36
N ALA A 248 -3.82 27.29 0.84
CA ALA A 248 -4.55 27.77 2.02
C ALA A 248 -4.99 29.22 1.86
N THR A 249 -4.13 30.10 1.33
CA THR A 249 -4.49 31.49 1.03
C THR A 249 -5.65 31.57 0.03
N TRP A 250 -5.61 30.76 -1.02
CA TRP A 250 -6.70 30.67 -1.99
C TRP A 250 -8.01 30.18 -1.36
N LEU A 251 -7.97 29.10 -0.58
CA LEU A 251 -9.14 28.56 0.13
C LEU A 251 -9.74 29.58 1.11
N SER A 252 -8.91 30.32 1.86
CA SER A 252 -9.33 31.38 2.78
C SER A 252 -9.95 32.60 2.09
N SER A 253 -9.64 32.80 0.80
CA SER A 253 -10.28 33.84 0.00
C SER A 253 -11.73 33.49 -0.33
N LEU A 254 -12.13 32.20 -0.29
CA LEU A 254 -13.49 31.77 -0.59
C LEU A 254 -14.48 32.24 0.49
N ARG A 255 -15.75 32.30 0.13
CA ARG A 255 -16.87 32.67 0.99
C ARG A 255 -18.03 31.72 0.77
N VAL A 256 -18.88 31.56 1.78
CA VAL A 256 -20.14 30.83 1.64
C VAL A 256 -20.92 31.38 0.45
N GLY A 257 -21.52 30.48 -0.34
CA GLY A 257 -22.23 30.80 -1.57
C GLY A 257 -21.35 30.87 -2.82
N ASN A 258 -20.01 30.96 -2.70
CA ASN A 258 -19.13 30.88 -3.88
C ASN A 258 -19.33 29.55 -4.60
N ALA A 259 -19.50 29.62 -5.92
CA ALA A 259 -19.49 28.44 -6.77
C ALA A 259 -18.07 27.86 -6.82
N VAL A 260 -17.96 26.55 -6.61
CA VAL A 260 -16.72 25.78 -6.66
C VAL A 260 -16.95 24.53 -7.50
N SER A 261 -16.15 24.38 -8.55
CA SER A 261 -16.10 23.15 -9.33
C SER A 261 -14.89 22.33 -8.89
N VAL A 262 -15.08 21.03 -8.68
CA VAL A 262 -14.02 20.09 -8.34
C VAL A 262 -14.08 18.95 -9.33
N SER A 263 -13.02 18.79 -10.12
CA SER A 263 -12.89 17.72 -11.10
C SER A 263 -11.59 16.97 -10.86
N TYR A 264 -11.64 15.64 -10.91
CA TYR A 264 -10.46 14.80 -10.87
C TYR A 264 -10.71 13.47 -11.58
N ALA A 265 -9.66 12.89 -12.11
CA ALA A 265 -9.67 11.61 -12.78
C ALA A 265 -8.44 10.79 -12.38
N ALA A 266 -8.63 9.48 -12.24
CA ALA A 266 -7.52 8.54 -12.12
C ALA A 266 -6.98 8.21 -13.51
N HIS A 267 -5.66 8.07 -13.59
CA HIS A 267 -4.92 7.69 -14.78
C HIS A 267 -3.99 6.53 -14.46
N THR A 268 -3.59 5.77 -15.48
CA THR A 268 -2.75 4.59 -15.32
C THR A 268 -1.78 4.44 -16.48
N ASP A 269 -0.67 3.73 -16.25
CA ASP A 269 0.23 3.29 -17.32
C ASP A 269 -0.16 1.90 -17.89
N ALA A 270 -1.29 1.33 -17.46
CA ALA A 270 -1.80 0.07 -17.95
C ALA A 270 -2.43 0.19 -19.34
N SER A 271 -2.25 -0.84 -20.17
CA SER A 271 -2.91 -1.01 -21.46
C SER A 271 -4.33 -1.58 -21.35
N ILE A 272 -4.94 -1.57 -20.16
CA ILE A 272 -6.29 -2.08 -19.92
C ILE A 272 -7.20 -0.97 -19.40
N ALA A 273 -8.49 -1.04 -19.74
CA ALA A 273 -9.51 -0.18 -19.15
C ALA A 273 -9.71 -0.57 -17.68
N VAL A 274 -9.11 0.19 -16.77
CA VAL A 274 -9.11 -0.11 -15.33
C VAL A 274 -10.50 0.10 -14.74
N TRP A 275 -11.02 -0.94 -14.11
CA TRP A 275 -12.28 -0.94 -13.38
C TRP A 275 -12.04 -0.97 -11.87
N GLU A 276 -11.01 -1.69 -11.46
CA GLU A 276 -10.62 -1.89 -10.08
C GLU A 276 -9.10 -1.77 -9.95
N ALA A 277 -8.62 -1.22 -8.85
CA ALA A 277 -7.20 -1.15 -8.53
C ALA A 277 -6.97 -1.17 -7.03
N VAL A 278 -5.93 -1.88 -6.61
CA VAL A 278 -5.47 -1.91 -5.22
C VAL A 278 -3.97 -1.70 -5.16
N GLY A 279 -3.53 -0.91 -4.18
CA GLY A 279 -2.11 -0.75 -3.85
C GLY A 279 -1.35 -2.06 -3.74
N ARG A 280 -0.12 -2.08 -4.25
CA ARG A 280 0.79 -3.23 -4.12
C ARG A 280 2.12 -2.85 -3.49
N GLY A 281 2.76 -3.82 -2.85
CA GLY A 281 4.14 -3.69 -2.39
C GLY A 281 5.14 -3.79 -3.55
N ALA A 282 6.40 -4.05 -3.22
CA ALA A 282 7.46 -4.28 -4.21
C ALA A 282 7.11 -5.45 -5.16
N ARG A 283 7.74 -5.45 -6.34
CA ARG A 283 7.65 -6.58 -7.27
C ARG A 283 8.61 -7.66 -6.77
N TYR A 284 8.16 -8.89 -6.68
CA TYR A 284 9.04 -10.04 -6.51
C TYR A 284 9.72 -10.42 -7.83
N LEU A 285 8.97 -10.32 -8.93
CA LEU A 285 9.43 -10.62 -10.28
C LEU A 285 8.96 -9.54 -11.25
N ASN A 286 9.86 -9.14 -12.15
CA ASN A 286 9.58 -8.24 -13.25
C ASN A 286 10.13 -8.83 -14.54
N ALA A 287 9.24 -9.29 -15.41
CA ALA A 287 9.61 -9.95 -16.66
C ALA A 287 10.64 -11.09 -16.46
N GLY A 288 10.37 -11.98 -15.51
CA GLY A 288 11.22 -13.13 -15.17
C GLY A 288 12.44 -12.79 -14.30
N VAL A 289 12.77 -11.50 -14.16
CA VAL A 289 13.90 -11.05 -13.33
C VAL A 289 13.46 -10.90 -11.88
N LYS A 290 14.23 -11.52 -10.97
CA LYS A 290 14.03 -11.40 -9.52
C LYS A 290 14.31 -9.97 -9.06
N ASN A 291 13.38 -9.43 -8.27
CA ASN A 291 13.44 -8.09 -7.67
C ASN A 291 13.03 -8.13 -6.17
N GLY A 292 13.23 -9.30 -5.54
CA GLY A 292 12.73 -9.66 -4.21
C GLY A 292 13.49 -9.05 -3.03
N GLY A 293 13.77 -7.75 -3.07
CA GLY A 293 14.42 -7.03 -1.97
C GLY A 293 15.95 -7.17 -1.91
N THR A 294 16.52 -6.54 -0.91
CA THR A 294 17.93 -6.61 -0.54
C THR A 294 18.13 -7.77 0.43
N CYS A 295 19.33 -8.35 0.55
CA CYS A 295 19.61 -9.30 1.65
C CYS A 295 19.69 -8.60 3.04
N GLY A 296 19.04 -7.44 3.20
CA GLY A 296 19.07 -6.64 4.41
C GLY A 296 18.18 -7.20 5.52
N ALA A 297 18.44 -6.75 6.75
CA ALA A 297 17.83 -7.32 7.96
C ALA A 297 16.29 -7.37 7.94
N ARG A 298 15.60 -6.39 7.32
CA ARG A 298 14.13 -6.38 7.22
C ARG A 298 13.59 -7.38 6.20
N ASP A 299 14.24 -7.49 5.05
CA ASP A 299 13.81 -8.36 3.94
C ASP A 299 14.01 -9.82 4.31
N GLU A 300 15.04 -10.10 5.11
CA GLU A 300 15.42 -11.43 5.59
C GLU A 300 14.68 -11.90 6.86
N LEU A 301 13.62 -11.17 7.27
CA LEU A 301 12.69 -11.64 8.30
C LEU A 301 11.72 -12.67 7.73
N LEU A 302 11.64 -13.83 8.39
CA LEU A 302 10.62 -14.83 8.10
C LEU A 302 9.25 -14.33 8.57
N ARG A 303 8.36 -14.07 7.61
CA ARG A 303 6.98 -13.66 7.87
C ARG A 303 6.04 -14.41 6.93
N PRO A 304 4.76 -14.58 7.31
CA PRO A 304 3.73 -14.92 6.36
C PRO A 304 3.71 -13.89 5.22
N ARG A 305 3.58 -14.35 3.97
CA ARG A 305 3.57 -13.53 2.76
C ARG A 305 2.36 -13.87 1.90
N THR A 306 1.85 -12.86 1.21
CA THR A 306 0.81 -13.00 0.18
C THR A 306 1.31 -12.35 -1.09
N ALA A 307 1.15 -13.02 -2.23
CA ALA A 307 1.49 -12.48 -3.53
C ALA A 307 0.45 -12.81 -4.59
N ILE A 308 0.38 -11.93 -5.58
CA ILE A 308 -0.24 -12.21 -6.86
C ILE A 308 0.86 -12.30 -7.91
N GLY A 309 0.83 -13.39 -8.69
CA GLY A 309 1.73 -13.65 -9.80
C GLY A 309 0.98 -13.79 -11.11
N TRP A 310 1.68 -13.58 -12.22
CA TRP A 310 1.21 -13.81 -13.57
C TRP A 310 2.26 -14.65 -14.29
N THR A 311 1.85 -15.73 -14.91
CA THR A 311 2.73 -16.53 -15.80
C THR A 311 2.94 -15.79 -17.12
N LYS A 312 3.89 -16.25 -17.95
CA LYS A 312 4.10 -15.68 -19.30
C LYS A 312 2.87 -15.89 -20.21
N ALA A 313 2.07 -16.92 -19.95
CA ALA A 313 0.84 -17.24 -20.67
C ALA A 313 -0.38 -16.41 -20.21
N GLY A 314 -0.24 -15.58 -19.17
CA GLY A 314 -1.32 -14.74 -18.64
C GLY A 314 -2.07 -15.35 -17.46
N ASP A 315 -1.80 -16.60 -17.09
CA ASP A 315 -2.43 -17.23 -15.94
C ASP A 315 -2.10 -16.49 -14.64
N LEU A 316 -3.10 -16.34 -13.80
CA LEU A 316 -3.00 -15.68 -12.51
C LEU A 316 -2.66 -16.69 -11.42
N LEU A 317 -1.73 -16.33 -10.53
CA LEU A 317 -1.30 -17.14 -9.40
C LEU A 317 -1.63 -16.41 -8.10
N PHE A 318 -2.48 -17.01 -7.29
CA PHE A 318 -2.66 -16.63 -5.89
C PHE A 318 -1.70 -17.44 -5.06
N VAL A 319 -0.78 -16.79 -4.33
CA VAL A 319 0.25 -17.49 -3.56
C VAL A 319 0.29 -16.96 -2.14
N THR A 320 0.25 -17.87 -1.17
CA THR A 320 0.56 -17.56 0.22
C THR A 320 1.67 -18.46 0.72
N VAL A 321 2.59 -17.89 1.48
CA VAL A 321 3.56 -18.66 2.27
C VAL A 321 3.32 -18.30 3.73
N SER A 322 2.89 -19.26 4.54
CA SER A 322 2.58 -19.04 5.96
C SER A 322 3.53 -19.86 6.84
N GLY A 323 3.83 -19.32 8.03
CA GLY A 323 4.36 -20.10 9.14
C GLY A 323 3.23 -20.58 10.06
N ARG A 324 3.53 -21.44 11.03
CA ARG A 324 2.58 -21.86 12.08
C ARG A 324 2.74 -21.11 13.40
N ALA A 325 3.92 -20.58 13.68
CA ALA A 325 4.21 -19.91 14.95
C ALA A 325 3.37 -18.66 15.17
N THR A 326 2.79 -18.56 16.37
CA THR A 326 2.23 -17.32 16.91
C THR A 326 2.86 -17.10 18.27
N VAL A 327 3.55 -15.97 18.45
CA VAL A 327 4.20 -15.59 19.71
C VAL A 327 3.67 -14.21 20.08
N ASN A 328 3.09 -14.07 21.27
CA ASN A 328 2.48 -12.82 21.75
C ASN A 328 1.48 -12.21 20.75
N GLY A 329 0.64 -13.05 20.13
CA GLY A 329 -0.35 -12.64 19.12
C GLY A 329 0.24 -12.25 17.76
N VAL A 330 1.56 -12.30 17.59
CA VAL A 330 2.24 -12.00 16.33
C VAL A 330 2.58 -13.29 15.59
N ARG A 331 2.29 -13.34 14.29
CA ARG A 331 2.58 -14.49 13.44
C ARG A 331 4.03 -14.47 12.94
N TYR A 332 4.73 -15.59 13.09
CA TYR A 332 6.12 -15.80 12.66
C TYR A 332 6.24 -17.04 11.76
N GLY A 333 7.42 -17.20 11.15
CA GLY A 333 7.71 -18.21 10.14
C GLY A 333 7.23 -17.78 8.75
N GLY A 334 7.23 -18.70 7.77
CA GLY A 334 6.91 -18.38 6.38
C GLY A 334 8.17 -18.12 5.56
N ALA A 335 8.26 -16.99 4.86
CA ALA A 335 9.36 -16.69 3.96
C ALA A 335 9.93 -15.28 4.13
N THR A 336 11.21 -15.13 3.80
CA THR A 336 11.81 -13.82 3.50
C THR A 336 11.27 -13.25 2.19
N ILE A 337 11.53 -11.98 1.90
CA ILE A 337 11.18 -11.39 0.60
C ILE A 337 11.95 -12.12 -0.52
N HIS A 338 13.23 -12.44 -0.30
CA HIS A 338 14.07 -13.19 -1.23
C HIS A 338 13.52 -14.59 -1.51
N GLN A 339 13.23 -15.36 -0.45
CA GLN A 339 12.69 -16.72 -0.57
C GLN A 339 11.34 -16.74 -1.30
N MET A 340 10.50 -15.73 -1.07
CA MET A 340 9.23 -15.60 -1.77
C MET A 340 9.43 -15.39 -3.28
N ALA A 341 10.40 -14.58 -3.69
CA ALA A 341 10.73 -14.41 -5.11
C ALA A 341 11.22 -15.72 -5.75
N ASP A 342 12.07 -16.48 -5.06
CA ASP A 342 12.51 -17.80 -5.51
C ASP A 342 11.35 -18.78 -5.67
N TYR A 343 10.42 -18.82 -4.70
CA TYR A 343 9.23 -19.67 -4.79
C TYR A 343 8.35 -19.28 -5.98
N LEU A 344 8.08 -17.99 -6.17
CA LEU A 344 7.28 -17.51 -7.29
C LEU A 344 7.91 -17.86 -8.64
N GLN A 345 9.24 -17.75 -8.76
CA GLN A 345 9.95 -18.13 -9.98
C GLN A 345 9.82 -19.63 -10.27
N LYS A 346 10.01 -20.48 -9.24
CA LYS A 346 9.83 -21.95 -9.35
C LYS A 346 8.38 -22.36 -9.64
N LEU A 347 7.39 -21.57 -9.21
CA LEU A 347 5.98 -21.76 -9.52
C LEU A 347 5.60 -21.28 -10.93
N GLY A 348 6.53 -20.72 -11.70
CA GLY A 348 6.33 -20.28 -13.09
C GLY A 348 5.80 -18.85 -13.24
N ALA A 349 5.86 -18.03 -12.19
CA ALA A 349 5.52 -16.61 -12.31
C ALA A 349 6.55 -15.89 -13.19
N TRP A 350 6.06 -15.08 -14.12
CA TRP A 350 6.84 -14.16 -14.94
C TRP A 350 6.85 -12.76 -14.33
N ASN A 351 5.69 -12.32 -13.85
CA ASN A 351 5.54 -11.13 -13.02
C ASN A 351 4.96 -11.53 -11.68
N ALA A 352 5.39 -10.90 -10.60
CA ALA A 352 4.76 -11.12 -9.30
C ALA A 352 4.98 -9.96 -8.37
N THR A 353 4.02 -9.73 -7.48
CA THR A 353 4.07 -8.61 -6.54
C THR A 353 3.56 -8.98 -5.16
N ASN A 354 4.14 -8.29 -4.17
CA ASN A 354 3.75 -8.40 -2.78
C ASN A 354 2.41 -7.72 -2.50
N LEU A 355 1.58 -8.40 -1.70
CA LEU A 355 0.44 -7.83 -0.99
C LEU A 355 0.77 -7.70 0.50
N ASP A 356 -0.18 -7.27 1.33
CA ASP A 356 0.09 -7.21 2.77
C ASP A 356 0.39 -8.61 3.33
N GLY A 357 1.31 -8.67 4.30
CA GLY A 357 1.83 -9.93 4.85
C GLY A 357 1.46 -10.13 6.32
N GLY A 358 2.23 -10.97 7.00
CA GLY A 358 2.15 -11.16 8.44
C GLY A 358 0.77 -11.64 8.90
N GLY A 359 0.16 -10.89 9.82
CA GLY A 359 -1.19 -11.18 10.34
C GLY A 359 -2.28 -11.16 9.27
N SER A 360 -2.07 -10.46 8.15
CA SER A 360 -3.04 -10.30 7.07
C SER A 360 -3.07 -11.50 6.13
N THR A 361 -1.96 -12.22 5.98
CA THR A 361 -1.86 -13.40 5.11
C THR A 361 -2.98 -14.39 5.41
N THR A 362 -3.83 -14.59 4.41
CA THR A 362 -5.00 -15.47 4.43
C THR A 362 -5.28 -15.92 3.00
N MET A 363 -5.59 -17.20 2.79
CA MET A 363 -6.15 -17.69 1.54
C MET A 363 -7.41 -18.53 1.84
N LEU A 364 -8.56 -18.03 1.40
CA LEU A 364 -9.83 -18.75 1.43
C LEU A 364 -10.14 -19.32 0.05
N ALA A 365 -10.81 -20.46 0.02
CA ALA A 365 -11.30 -21.05 -1.22
C ALA A 365 -12.65 -21.77 -1.03
N ARG A 366 -13.38 -21.96 -2.13
CA ARG A 366 -14.57 -22.82 -2.17
C ARG A 366 -14.23 -24.17 -2.79
N LEU A 367 -14.64 -25.24 -2.10
CA LEU A 367 -14.66 -26.59 -2.66
C LEU A 367 -15.79 -26.73 -3.70
N PRO A 368 -15.78 -27.79 -4.53
CA PRO A 368 -16.88 -28.07 -5.46
C PRO A 368 -18.26 -28.15 -4.80
N SER A 369 -18.32 -28.55 -3.52
CA SER A 369 -19.55 -28.58 -2.71
C SER A 369 -20.06 -27.19 -2.30
N GLY A 370 -19.31 -26.12 -2.57
CA GLY A 370 -19.58 -24.75 -2.09
C GLY A 370 -19.02 -24.45 -0.70
N THR A 371 -18.57 -25.48 0.03
CA THR A 371 -17.95 -25.35 1.36
C THR A 371 -16.72 -24.44 1.30
N VAL A 372 -16.65 -23.49 2.24
CA VAL A 372 -15.50 -22.59 2.39
C VAL A 372 -14.43 -23.26 3.23
N VAL A 373 -13.19 -23.23 2.75
CA VAL A 373 -12.00 -23.67 3.47
C VAL A 373 -10.97 -22.55 3.53
N ARG A 374 -10.09 -22.60 4.52
CA ARG A 374 -8.87 -21.79 4.58
C ARG A 374 -7.68 -22.68 4.27
N LEU A 375 -6.86 -22.28 3.30
CA LEU A 375 -5.79 -23.11 2.76
C LEU A 375 -4.43 -22.81 3.39
N ASP A 376 -4.18 -21.56 3.81
CA ASP A 376 -2.91 -21.16 4.43
C ASP A 376 -2.75 -21.67 5.86
N ARG A 377 -3.87 -21.82 6.59
CA ARG A 377 -3.99 -22.18 8.01
C ARG A 377 -5.40 -22.70 8.32
N GLY A 378 -5.72 -23.02 9.57
CA GLY A 378 -7.07 -23.46 9.97
C GLY A 378 -8.13 -22.35 9.86
N LEU A 379 -9.34 -22.69 9.40
CA LEU A 379 -10.44 -21.73 9.25
C LEU A 379 -10.91 -21.13 10.59
N SER A 380 -10.82 -21.91 11.68
CA SER A 380 -11.12 -21.46 13.05
C SER A 380 -10.09 -20.48 13.62
N GLU A 381 -8.90 -20.39 13.02
CA GLU A 381 -7.88 -19.44 13.47
C GLU A 381 -8.26 -18.01 13.09
N ALA A 382 -8.00 -17.06 14.00
CA ALA A 382 -8.34 -15.65 13.82
C ALA A 382 -7.83 -15.09 12.50
N GLN A 383 -8.67 -14.33 11.80
CA GLN A 383 -8.33 -13.62 10.57
C GLN A 383 -8.24 -12.13 10.88
N ARG A 384 -7.13 -11.49 10.50
CA ARG A 384 -7.01 -10.03 10.64
C ARG A 384 -8.03 -9.35 9.72
N ALA A 385 -8.74 -8.36 10.24
CA ALA A 385 -9.57 -7.49 9.43
C ALA A 385 -8.66 -6.63 8.53
N VAL A 386 -8.99 -6.58 7.23
CA VAL A 386 -8.23 -5.85 6.20
C VAL A 386 -9.17 -4.91 5.42
N PRO A 387 -8.65 -3.80 4.84
CA PRO A 387 -9.49 -2.86 4.11
C PRO A 387 -9.89 -3.33 2.72
N ASN A 388 -9.16 -4.31 2.17
CA ASN A 388 -9.47 -4.89 0.88
C ASN A 388 -8.94 -6.32 0.74
N VAL A 389 -9.50 -7.04 -0.22
CA VAL A 389 -9.16 -8.42 -0.59
C VAL A 389 -9.07 -8.53 -2.11
N PHE A 390 -8.30 -9.50 -2.57
CA PHE A 390 -8.17 -9.86 -3.98
C PHE A 390 -8.75 -11.27 -4.18
N SER A 391 -9.62 -11.45 -5.16
CA SER A 391 -10.33 -12.72 -5.38
C SER A 391 -10.40 -13.07 -6.86
N ALA A 392 -10.73 -14.32 -7.20
CA ALA A 392 -11.17 -14.71 -8.53
C ALA A 392 -12.45 -15.54 -8.41
N GLY A 393 -13.44 -15.26 -9.27
CA GLY A 393 -14.76 -15.86 -9.21
C GLY A 393 -15.70 -15.41 -10.31
#